data_AF-A0A316MW33-F1
#
_entry.id   AF-A0A316MW33-F1
#
_cell.length_a   1.000
_cell.length_b   1.000
_cell.length_c   1.000
_cell.angle_alpha   90.00
_cell.angle_beta   90.00
_cell.angle_gamma   90.00
#
_symmetry.space_group_name_H-M   'P 1'
#
loop_
_entity.id
_entity.type
_entity.pdbx_description
1 polymer ?
#
loop_
_entity_poly.entity_id
_entity_poly.type
_entity_poly.pdbx_seq_one_letter_code
_entity_poly.pdbx_strand_id
1 'polypeptide(L)'
;MNADILHSFAECLRSAGLEVEAVQADGLLHRCGTTDRPRRRDGAYKAFLDAPASLWWKNWRTGDEGTWTARPEKELTAAQRKALHERIRAIRAHNEAEQARRWQAAAKLAISIWNHASPVGDNHPYLQRKEVPAIGLRQTEDGRLIVPLLNQSGKIQSLQFILPDKPAEGTDKFFLRGGKTSGGFFSIPAKNGTKDGPLLIAEGYATGASLHLATGHAVLIAFNAGNLEAVARLARARYPDREILLCADTDCETVKPDGSPWNPGREAASSAAQAVGGKLALCPAHDGRATDFNDLHRLRSLEAVRAVIASARKQDTDCPMPEGFFLVPDGKRAGLYKLETKPDGEMNEVRIGPPLSVRGMTRDSEGNEWGLMLEWADPDGKKHTWPMPI
;
A
#
# COMPACT_ATOMS: atom_id res chain seq x y z
N MET A 1 24.36 -14.29 -38.24
CA MET A 1 23.27 -13.32 -37.92
C MET A 1 22.32 -13.86 -36.85
N ASN A 2 21.55 -14.93 -37.06
CA ASN A 2 20.64 -15.46 -36.01
C ASN A 2 21.39 -16.05 -34.81
N ALA A 3 22.51 -16.74 -35.03
CA ALA A 3 23.36 -17.26 -33.93
C ALA A 3 23.95 -16.12 -33.08
N ASP A 4 24.38 -15.03 -33.70
CA ASP A 4 24.92 -13.84 -33.02
C ASP A 4 23.84 -13.16 -32.16
N ILE A 5 22.60 -13.06 -32.67
CA ILE A 5 21.47 -12.48 -31.92
C ILE A 5 21.11 -13.35 -30.71
N LEU A 6 21.06 -14.68 -30.87
CA LEU A 6 20.78 -15.59 -29.75
C LEU A 6 21.89 -15.52 -28.69
N HIS A 7 23.14 -15.32 -29.11
CA HIS A 7 24.25 -15.08 -28.18
C HIS A 7 24.05 -13.79 -27.39
N SER A 8 23.75 -12.67 -28.06
CA SER A 8 23.45 -11.41 -27.39
C SER A 8 22.26 -11.51 -26.44
N PHE A 9 21.20 -12.23 -26.82
CA PHE A 9 20.09 -12.50 -25.90
C PHE A 9 20.55 -13.24 -24.64
N ALA A 10 21.36 -14.29 -24.79
CA ALA A 10 21.88 -15.05 -23.66
C ALA A 10 22.75 -14.19 -22.74
N GLU A 11 23.59 -13.31 -23.31
CA GLU A 11 24.39 -12.35 -22.55
C GLU A 11 23.53 -11.35 -21.77
N CYS A 12 22.51 -10.76 -22.40
CA CYS A 12 21.58 -9.87 -21.71
C CYS A 12 20.89 -10.57 -20.55
N LEU A 13 20.36 -11.78 -20.76
CA LEU A 13 19.70 -12.55 -19.71
C LEU A 13 20.66 -12.86 -18.55
N ARG A 14 21.90 -13.27 -18.85
CA ARG A 14 22.92 -13.53 -17.84
C ARG A 14 23.29 -12.26 -17.05
N SER A 15 23.44 -11.12 -17.72
CA SER A 15 23.70 -9.83 -17.05
C SER A 15 22.58 -9.41 -16.10
N ALA A 16 21.34 -9.79 -16.40
CA ALA A 16 20.18 -9.59 -15.55
C ALA A 16 20.04 -10.64 -14.42
N GLY A 17 21.03 -11.53 -14.27
CA GLY A 17 21.04 -12.60 -13.28
C GLY A 17 20.06 -13.74 -13.57
N LEU A 18 19.72 -13.97 -14.85
CA LEU A 18 18.84 -15.06 -15.30
C LEU A 18 19.66 -16.21 -15.88
N GLU A 19 19.35 -17.43 -15.43
CA GLU A 19 20.02 -18.66 -15.85
C GLU A 19 19.20 -19.38 -16.91
N VAL A 20 19.72 -19.43 -18.14
CA VAL A 20 19.05 -20.04 -19.30
C VAL A 20 20.05 -20.92 -20.05
N GLU A 21 19.76 -22.21 -20.17
CA GLU A 21 20.60 -23.17 -20.91
C GLU A 21 20.61 -22.88 -22.41
N ALA A 22 19.42 -22.59 -22.97
CA ALA A 22 19.25 -22.21 -24.36
C ALA A 22 18.11 -21.20 -24.51
N VAL A 23 18.36 -20.11 -25.24
CA VAL A 23 17.36 -19.07 -25.48
C VAL A 23 16.36 -19.55 -26.52
N GLN A 24 15.09 -19.65 -26.12
CA GLN A 24 13.97 -19.96 -27.00
C GLN A 24 13.36 -18.64 -27.51
N ALA A 25 13.56 -18.36 -28.81
CA ALA A 25 13.11 -17.13 -29.45
C ALA A 25 11.86 -17.33 -30.32
N ASP A 26 10.85 -17.97 -29.74
CA ASP A 26 9.54 -18.28 -30.33
C ASP A 26 8.45 -17.23 -30.02
N GLY A 27 8.83 -16.13 -29.34
CA GLY A 27 7.91 -15.09 -28.89
C GLY A 27 7.03 -15.46 -27.68
N LEU A 28 7.19 -16.66 -27.11
CA LEU A 28 6.45 -17.12 -25.95
C LEU A 28 7.14 -16.72 -24.63
N LEU A 29 6.39 -16.77 -23.53
CA LEU A 29 6.92 -16.51 -22.19
C LEU A 29 7.61 -17.76 -21.65
N HIS A 30 8.93 -17.67 -21.47
CA HIS A 30 9.73 -18.75 -20.87
C HIS A 30 10.08 -18.39 -19.43
N ARG A 31 9.82 -19.31 -18.49
CA ARG A 31 10.23 -19.17 -17.08
C ARG A 31 11.60 -19.82 -16.88
N CYS A 32 12.49 -19.14 -16.19
CA CYS A 32 13.85 -19.58 -15.93
C CYS A 32 14.26 -19.36 -14.47
N GLY A 33 15.41 -19.94 -14.11
CA GLY A 33 16.04 -19.71 -12.81
C GLY A 33 16.76 -18.37 -12.76
N THR A 34 17.17 -17.99 -11.56
CA THR A 34 18.08 -16.86 -11.33
C THR A 34 19.42 -17.39 -10.81
N THR A 35 20.48 -16.60 -10.86
CA THR A 35 21.83 -17.02 -10.42
C THR A 35 21.84 -17.63 -9.01
N ASP A 36 21.09 -17.06 -8.07
CA ASP A 36 20.99 -17.60 -6.70
C ASP A 36 20.05 -18.83 -6.56
N ARG A 37 19.13 -19.01 -7.52
CA ARG A 37 18.11 -20.07 -7.50
C ARG A 37 17.95 -20.68 -8.91
N PRO A 38 18.97 -21.38 -9.45
CA PRO A 38 18.98 -21.79 -10.86
C PRO A 38 17.86 -22.78 -11.22
N ARG A 39 17.36 -23.54 -10.23
CA ARG A 39 16.30 -24.55 -10.42
C ARG A 39 14.88 -24.04 -10.13
N ARG A 40 14.72 -22.74 -9.84
CA ARG A 40 13.40 -22.12 -9.58
C ARG A 40 12.89 -21.40 -10.82
N ARG A 41 11.74 -20.75 -10.70
CA ARG A 41 11.05 -20.06 -11.82
C ARG A 41 10.96 -18.56 -11.56
N ASP A 42 11.93 -18.00 -10.85
CA ASP A 42 11.91 -16.60 -10.39
C ASP A 42 12.34 -15.61 -11.47
N GLY A 43 12.74 -16.10 -12.65
CA GLY A 43 12.98 -15.34 -13.86
C GLY A 43 11.97 -15.61 -14.97
N ALA A 44 11.85 -14.67 -15.91
CA ALA A 44 11.10 -14.84 -17.15
C ALA A 44 11.70 -14.05 -18.32
N TYR A 45 11.51 -14.52 -19.56
CA TYR A 45 11.85 -13.77 -20.77
C TYR A 45 10.90 -14.06 -21.95
N LYS A 46 10.92 -13.17 -22.95
CA LYS A 46 10.32 -13.36 -24.29
C LYS A 46 11.32 -12.88 -25.33
N ALA A 47 11.67 -13.72 -26.29
CA ALA A 47 12.65 -13.41 -27.34
C ALA A 47 12.04 -13.54 -28.74
N PHE A 48 12.42 -12.64 -29.64
CA PHE A 48 11.87 -12.49 -30.99
C PHE A 48 13.02 -12.31 -31.98
N LEU A 49 13.11 -13.17 -33.01
CA LEU A 49 14.15 -13.06 -34.05
C LEU A 49 13.72 -12.22 -35.26
N ASP A 50 12.43 -11.95 -35.41
CA ASP A 50 11.91 -11.14 -36.51
C ASP A 50 12.30 -9.67 -36.35
N ALA A 51 12.61 -9.00 -37.46
CA ALA A 51 13.22 -7.67 -37.43
C ALA A 51 12.26 -6.58 -36.89
N PRO A 52 12.71 -5.73 -35.93
CA PRO A 52 13.98 -5.83 -35.22
C PRO A 52 13.94 -6.95 -34.17
N ALA A 53 14.99 -7.77 -34.13
CA ALA A 53 15.09 -8.80 -33.11
C ALA A 53 15.10 -8.13 -31.73
N SER A 54 14.30 -8.66 -30.81
CA SER A 54 14.04 -8.03 -29.52
C SER A 54 13.89 -9.05 -28.40
N LEU A 55 14.27 -8.65 -27.20
CA LEU A 55 14.17 -9.43 -25.98
C LEU A 55 13.49 -8.58 -24.90
N TRP A 56 12.63 -9.21 -24.11
CA TRP A 56 12.18 -8.69 -22.81
C TRP A 56 12.54 -9.70 -21.72
N TRP A 57 12.94 -9.24 -20.54
CA TRP A 57 13.23 -10.08 -19.39
C TRP A 57 12.74 -9.47 -18.09
N LYS A 58 12.60 -10.33 -17.08
CA LYS A 58 12.26 -9.92 -15.72
C LYS A 58 12.83 -10.87 -14.68
N ASN A 59 13.51 -10.32 -13.68
CA ASN A 59 14.02 -11.01 -12.51
C ASN A 59 13.20 -10.59 -11.28
N TRP A 60 12.38 -11.49 -10.72
CA TRP A 60 11.54 -11.17 -9.57
C TRP A 60 12.30 -11.07 -8.24
N ARG A 61 13.55 -11.54 -8.18
CA ARG A 61 14.39 -11.49 -6.97
C ARG A 61 15.02 -10.13 -6.78
N THR A 62 15.58 -9.58 -7.85
CA THR A 62 16.24 -8.26 -7.84
C THR A 62 15.27 -7.14 -8.18
N GLY A 63 14.13 -7.47 -8.80
CA GLY A 63 13.20 -6.50 -9.37
C GLY A 63 13.60 -6.01 -10.76
N ASP A 64 14.77 -6.40 -11.26
CA ASP A 64 15.32 -5.94 -12.54
C ASP A 64 14.45 -6.37 -13.74
N GLU A 65 14.20 -5.43 -14.64
CA GLU A 65 13.38 -5.59 -15.84
C GLU A 65 13.95 -4.78 -16.97
N GLY A 66 13.92 -5.34 -18.18
CA GLY A 66 14.35 -4.57 -19.32
C GLY A 66 13.94 -5.16 -20.64
N THR A 67 14.33 -4.41 -21.66
CA THR A 67 14.20 -4.79 -23.06
C THR A 67 15.52 -4.56 -23.78
N TRP A 68 15.82 -5.43 -24.73
CA TRP A 68 16.93 -5.27 -25.65
C TRP A 68 16.43 -5.36 -27.08
N THR A 69 17.05 -4.60 -27.98
CA THR A 69 16.80 -4.65 -29.42
C THR A 69 18.13 -4.70 -30.15
N ALA A 70 18.21 -5.44 -31.26
CA ALA A 70 19.47 -5.70 -31.97
C ALA A 70 20.14 -4.44 -32.53
N ARG A 71 19.39 -3.34 -32.67
CA ARG A 71 19.93 -2.02 -32.99
C ARG A 71 19.21 -0.98 -32.13
N PRO A 72 19.90 0.09 -31.71
CA PRO A 72 19.26 1.21 -31.06
C PRO A 72 18.08 1.72 -31.89
N GLU A 73 16.98 2.11 -31.23
CA GLU A 73 15.75 2.51 -31.93
C GLU A 73 15.96 3.65 -32.95
N LYS A 74 16.92 4.54 -32.67
CA LYS A 74 17.31 5.66 -33.54
C LYS A 74 17.87 5.19 -34.88
N GLU A 75 18.48 4.02 -34.93
CA GLU A 75 19.09 3.41 -36.13
C GLU A 75 18.13 2.48 -36.89
N LEU A 76 16.95 2.21 -36.32
CA LEU A 76 15.91 1.44 -37.00
C LEU A 76 15.30 2.25 -38.14
N THR A 77 15.00 1.58 -39.25
CA THR A 77 14.21 2.19 -40.33
C THR A 77 12.79 2.48 -39.85
N ALA A 78 12.07 3.37 -40.55
CA ALA A 78 10.66 3.65 -40.23
C ALA A 78 9.79 2.37 -40.22
N ALA A 79 10.05 1.43 -41.14
CA ALA A 79 9.36 0.14 -41.20
C ALA A 79 9.67 -0.73 -39.97
N GLN A 80 10.93 -0.79 -39.53
CA GLN A 80 11.33 -1.56 -38.34
C GLN A 80 10.78 -0.98 -37.04
N ARG A 81 10.75 0.35 -36.89
CA ARG A 81 10.12 1.01 -35.72
C ARG A 81 8.62 0.72 -35.69
N LYS A 82 7.94 0.81 -36.83
CA LYS A 82 6.52 0.46 -36.95
C LYS A 82 6.26 -1.00 -36.53
N ALA A 83 7.05 -1.94 -37.04
CA ALA A 83 6.93 -3.36 -36.68
C ALA A 83 7.15 -3.62 -35.18
N LEU A 84 8.14 -2.97 -34.56
CA LEU A 84 8.39 -3.07 -33.12
C LEU A 84 7.21 -2.53 -32.29
N HIS A 85 6.67 -1.36 -32.65
CA HIS A 85 5.51 -0.79 -31.97
C HIS A 85 4.26 -1.66 -32.11
N GLU A 86 4.00 -2.19 -33.31
CA GLU A 86 2.89 -3.12 -33.56
C GLU A 86 3.04 -4.40 -32.74
N ARG A 87 4.27 -4.96 -32.64
CA ARG A 87 4.58 -6.12 -31.79
C ARG A 87 4.32 -5.82 -30.31
N ILE A 88 4.84 -4.70 -29.78
CA ILE A 88 4.65 -4.31 -28.38
C ILE A 88 3.15 -4.14 -28.08
N ARG A 89 2.41 -3.47 -28.97
CA ARG A 89 0.96 -3.28 -28.84
C ARG A 89 0.22 -4.61 -28.85
N ALA A 90 0.56 -5.52 -29.76
CA ALA A 90 -0.06 -6.84 -29.87
C ALA A 90 0.22 -7.71 -28.63
N ILE A 91 1.46 -7.74 -28.14
CA ILE A 91 1.84 -8.48 -26.92
C ILE A 91 1.11 -7.91 -25.71
N ARG A 92 1.06 -6.59 -25.58
CA ARG A 92 0.34 -5.92 -24.49
C ARG A 92 -1.15 -6.27 -24.53
N ALA A 93 -1.79 -6.11 -25.67
CA ALA A 93 -3.20 -6.45 -25.85
C ALA A 93 -3.49 -7.93 -25.56
N HIS A 94 -2.62 -8.84 -26.02
CA HIS A 94 -2.74 -10.28 -25.73
C HIS A 94 -2.59 -10.57 -24.23
N ASN A 95 -1.58 -10.01 -23.57
CA ASN A 95 -1.36 -10.20 -22.13
C ASN A 95 -2.54 -9.63 -21.31
N GLU A 96 -3.04 -8.45 -21.67
CA GLU A 96 -4.21 -7.82 -21.03
C GLU A 96 -5.46 -8.68 -21.21
N ALA A 97 -5.68 -9.22 -22.41
CA ALA A 97 -6.81 -10.12 -22.69
C ALA A 97 -6.72 -11.44 -21.90
N GLU A 98 -5.54 -12.08 -21.85
CA GLU A 98 -5.32 -13.30 -21.07
C GLU A 98 -5.48 -13.06 -19.57
N GLN A 99 -4.97 -11.93 -19.07
CA GLN A 99 -5.14 -11.55 -17.67
C GLN A 99 -6.61 -11.28 -17.34
N ALA A 100 -7.35 -10.61 -18.22
CA ALA A 100 -8.78 -10.38 -18.07
C ALA A 100 -9.57 -11.70 -18.06
N ARG A 101 -9.24 -12.65 -18.95
CA ARG A 101 -9.84 -14.00 -18.97
C ARG A 101 -9.60 -14.74 -17.65
N ARG A 102 -8.36 -14.72 -17.15
CA ARG A 102 -8.00 -15.34 -15.85
C ARG A 102 -8.77 -14.71 -14.69
N TRP A 103 -8.85 -13.38 -14.64
CA TRP A 103 -9.61 -12.67 -13.62
C TRP A 103 -11.10 -12.97 -13.70
N GLN A 104 -11.67 -13.05 -14.90
CA GLN A 104 -13.09 -13.41 -15.08
C GLN A 104 -13.37 -14.84 -14.61
N ALA A 105 -12.50 -15.79 -14.94
CA ALA A 105 -12.62 -17.17 -14.46
C ALA A 105 -12.50 -17.24 -12.93
N ALA A 106 -11.52 -16.55 -12.34
CA ALA A 106 -11.34 -16.51 -10.89
C ALA A 106 -12.52 -15.83 -10.16
N ALA A 107 -13.12 -14.78 -10.74
CA ALA A 107 -14.31 -14.14 -10.18
C ALA A 107 -15.53 -15.08 -10.19
N LYS A 108 -15.73 -15.84 -11.27
CA LYS A 108 -16.78 -16.88 -11.33
C LYS A 108 -16.57 -17.95 -10.26
N LEU A 109 -15.33 -18.42 -10.09
CA LEU A 109 -14.97 -19.37 -9.05
C LEU A 109 -15.19 -18.79 -7.64
N ALA A 110 -14.80 -17.53 -7.41
CA ALA A 110 -15.01 -16.82 -6.15
C ALA A 110 -16.50 -16.77 -5.77
N ILE A 111 -17.38 -16.42 -6.73
CA ILE A 111 -18.83 -16.38 -6.52
C ILE A 111 -19.36 -17.79 -6.21
N SER A 112 -18.89 -18.81 -6.93
CA SER A 112 -19.29 -20.20 -6.67
C SER A 112 -18.91 -20.64 -5.24
N ILE A 113 -17.66 -20.43 -4.83
CA ILE A 113 -17.20 -20.75 -3.47
C ILE A 113 -18.01 -19.97 -2.44
N TRP A 114 -18.23 -18.67 -2.66
CA TRP A 114 -19.01 -17.84 -1.76
C TRP A 114 -20.43 -18.39 -1.55
N ASN A 115 -21.11 -18.77 -2.64
CA ASN A 115 -22.49 -19.25 -2.59
C ASN A 115 -22.63 -20.62 -1.91
N HIS A 116 -21.63 -21.49 -2.01
CA HIS A 116 -21.60 -22.79 -1.32
C HIS A 116 -21.15 -22.68 0.15
N ALA A 117 -20.47 -21.59 0.52
CA ALA A 117 -20.04 -21.35 1.89
C ALA A 117 -21.22 -20.96 2.79
N SER A 118 -21.17 -21.40 4.04
CA SER A 118 -22.18 -21.11 5.05
C SER A 118 -21.93 -19.75 5.72
N PRO A 119 -22.97 -19.06 6.22
CA PRO A 119 -22.78 -17.96 7.16
C PRO A 119 -21.90 -18.41 8.34
N VAL A 120 -21.00 -17.54 8.78
CA VAL A 120 -20.11 -17.82 9.92
C VAL A 120 -20.57 -17.03 11.14
N GLY A 121 -20.54 -17.67 12.31
CA GLY A 121 -20.79 -17.02 13.59
C GLY A 121 -19.52 -16.54 14.27
N ASP A 122 -19.68 -15.81 15.38
CA ASP A 122 -18.57 -15.29 16.20
C ASP A 122 -17.75 -16.39 16.88
N ASN A 123 -18.22 -17.64 16.85
CA ASN A 123 -17.55 -18.81 17.40
C ASN A 123 -16.40 -19.36 16.52
N HIS A 124 -16.12 -18.76 15.37
CA HIS A 124 -15.00 -19.17 14.53
C HIS A 124 -13.65 -18.95 15.26
N PRO A 125 -12.71 -19.92 15.27
CA PRO A 125 -11.47 -19.82 16.07
C PRO A 125 -10.64 -18.56 15.81
N TYR A 126 -10.49 -18.15 14.55
CA TYR A 126 -9.83 -16.88 14.19
C TYR A 126 -10.51 -15.65 14.80
N LEU A 127 -11.86 -15.60 14.76
CA LEU A 127 -12.64 -14.46 15.23
C LEU A 127 -12.61 -14.36 16.76
N GLN A 128 -12.73 -15.50 17.46
CA GLN A 128 -12.57 -15.57 18.91
C GLN A 128 -11.17 -15.12 19.35
N ARG A 129 -10.12 -15.64 18.70
CA ARG A 129 -8.73 -15.24 18.99
C ARG A 129 -8.48 -13.76 18.77
N LYS A 130 -9.14 -13.16 17.78
CA LYS A 130 -9.04 -11.73 17.45
C LYS A 130 -10.10 -10.88 18.16
N GLU A 131 -10.99 -11.48 18.96
CA GLU A 131 -12.06 -10.82 19.71
C GLU A 131 -12.90 -9.85 18.84
N VAL A 132 -13.24 -10.28 17.62
CA VAL A 132 -14.04 -9.50 16.66
C VAL A 132 -15.19 -10.33 16.12
N PRO A 133 -16.35 -9.72 15.84
CA PRO A 133 -17.52 -10.45 15.34
C PRO A 133 -17.36 -10.85 13.87
N ALA A 134 -18.22 -11.75 13.42
CA ALA A 134 -18.45 -12.08 12.03
C ALA A 134 -19.37 -11.03 11.38
N ILE A 135 -18.80 -10.10 10.60
CA ILE A 135 -19.55 -9.08 9.86
C ILE A 135 -19.45 -9.38 8.39
N GLY A 136 -20.52 -9.91 7.79
CA GLY A 136 -20.60 -10.17 6.36
C GLY A 136 -19.58 -11.19 5.85
N LEU A 137 -19.14 -12.11 6.71
CA LEU A 137 -18.20 -13.17 6.40
C LEU A 137 -18.92 -14.51 6.18
N ARG A 138 -18.21 -15.47 5.58
CA ARG A 138 -18.68 -16.86 5.42
C ARG A 138 -17.59 -17.84 5.81
N GLN A 139 -17.94 -19.12 5.94
CA GLN A 139 -17.00 -20.20 6.23
C GLN A 139 -17.17 -21.33 5.20
N THR A 140 -16.05 -21.86 4.71
CA THR A 140 -16.04 -23.09 3.91
C THR A 140 -16.33 -24.32 4.78
N GLU A 141 -16.70 -25.43 4.14
CA GLU A 141 -16.93 -26.71 4.82
C GLU A 141 -15.68 -27.23 5.57
N ASP A 142 -14.48 -26.97 5.03
CA ASP A 142 -13.19 -27.29 5.67
C ASP A 142 -12.77 -26.28 6.75
N GLY A 143 -13.68 -25.40 7.17
CA GLY A 143 -13.51 -24.56 8.34
C GLY A 143 -12.75 -23.24 8.12
N ARG A 144 -12.39 -22.89 6.87
CA ARG A 144 -11.70 -21.61 6.58
C ARG A 144 -12.69 -20.46 6.53
N LEU A 145 -12.34 -19.35 7.16
CA LEU A 145 -13.08 -18.10 7.06
C LEU A 145 -12.85 -17.45 5.69
N ILE A 146 -13.88 -16.85 5.13
CA ILE A 146 -13.87 -16.21 3.82
C ILE A 146 -14.26 -14.74 3.97
N VAL A 147 -13.39 -13.86 3.49
CA VAL A 147 -13.65 -12.42 3.33
C VAL A 147 -13.76 -12.12 1.83
N PRO A 148 -14.89 -11.59 1.33
CA PRO A 148 -15.04 -11.34 -0.10
C PRO A 148 -14.31 -10.06 -0.52
N LEU A 149 -13.58 -10.11 -1.65
CA LEU A 149 -13.03 -8.93 -2.30
C LEU A 149 -14.05 -8.42 -3.31
N LEU A 150 -14.63 -7.25 -3.03
CA LEU A 150 -15.59 -6.57 -3.87
C LEU A 150 -14.86 -5.62 -4.83
N ASN A 151 -15.37 -5.53 -6.06
CA ASN A 151 -14.94 -4.51 -7.02
C ASN A 151 -15.71 -3.20 -6.83
N GLN A 152 -15.44 -2.20 -7.67
CA GLN A 152 -16.07 -0.87 -7.60
C GLN A 152 -17.60 -0.91 -7.70
N SER A 153 -18.15 -1.90 -8.42
CA SER A 153 -19.60 -2.12 -8.55
C SER A 153 -20.22 -2.87 -7.38
N GLY A 154 -19.43 -3.28 -6.38
CA GLY A 154 -19.88 -4.07 -5.23
C GLY A 154 -20.02 -5.56 -5.51
N LYS A 155 -19.52 -6.06 -6.65
CA LYS A 155 -19.55 -7.48 -7.01
C LYS A 155 -18.27 -8.18 -6.55
N ILE A 156 -18.38 -9.44 -6.14
CA ILE A 156 -17.23 -10.27 -5.77
C ILE A 156 -16.32 -10.47 -6.98
N GLN A 157 -15.04 -10.15 -6.84
CA GLN A 157 -14.00 -10.38 -7.85
C GLN A 157 -12.92 -11.38 -7.40
N SER A 158 -12.78 -11.59 -6.09
CA SER A 158 -11.86 -12.56 -5.48
C SER A 158 -12.30 -12.84 -4.03
N LEU A 159 -11.57 -13.73 -3.34
CA LEU A 159 -11.76 -14.07 -1.93
C LEU A 159 -10.41 -14.04 -1.21
N GLN A 160 -10.41 -13.64 0.06
CA GLN A 160 -9.35 -13.94 1.01
C GLN A 160 -9.85 -15.06 1.92
N PHE A 161 -9.01 -16.08 2.10
CA PHE A 161 -9.22 -17.15 3.04
C PHE A 161 -8.34 -16.92 4.27
N ILE A 162 -8.89 -17.26 5.44
CA ILE A 162 -8.19 -17.23 6.71
C ILE A 162 -8.37 -18.59 7.38
N LEU A 163 -7.26 -19.24 7.71
CA LEU A 163 -7.29 -20.52 8.42
C LEU A 163 -7.87 -20.34 9.84
N PRO A 164 -8.56 -21.34 10.40
CA PRO A 164 -9.08 -21.27 11.77
C PRO A 164 -7.95 -21.01 12.77
N ASP A 165 -6.84 -21.73 12.61
CA ASP A 165 -5.65 -21.63 13.46
C ASP A 165 -4.47 -21.03 12.70
N LYS A 166 -3.61 -20.33 13.44
CA LYS A 166 -2.36 -19.80 12.90
C LYS A 166 -1.34 -20.95 12.85
N PRO A 167 -0.83 -21.34 11.68
CA PRO A 167 0.15 -22.41 11.59
C PRO A 167 1.48 -21.98 12.25
N ALA A 168 2.25 -22.95 12.75
CA ALA A 168 3.56 -22.69 13.34
C ALA A 168 4.56 -22.09 12.33
N GLU A 169 4.45 -22.52 11.07
CA GLU A 169 5.22 -22.02 9.93
C GLU A 169 4.29 -21.63 8.78
N GLY A 170 4.59 -20.52 8.10
CA GLY A 170 3.80 -20.00 6.98
C GLY A 170 2.72 -19.00 7.38
N THR A 171 1.86 -18.65 6.43
CA THR A 171 0.82 -17.62 6.59
C THR A 171 -0.55 -18.25 6.83
N ASP A 172 -1.33 -17.68 7.76
CA ASP A 172 -2.73 -18.07 8.01
C ASP A 172 -3.73 -17.47 7.01
N LYS A 173 -3.30 -16.50 6.20
CA LYS A 173 -4.16 -15.75 5.26
C LYS A 173 -3.63 -15.85 3.83
N PHE A 174 -4.50 -16.10 2.88
CA PHE A 174 -4.14 -16.18 1.46
C PHE A 174 -5.32 -15.82 0.55
N PHE A 175 -5.02 -15.38 -0.67
CA PHE A 175 -6.05 -15.03 -1.65
C PHE A 175 -6.40 -16.21 -2.57
N LEU A 176 -7.59 -16.16 -3.16
CA LEU A 176 -7.97 -17.06 -4.24
C LEU A 176 -6.97 -16.95 -5.40
N ARG A 177 -6.35 -18.08 -5.75
CA ARG A 177 -5.35 -18.15 -6.81
C ARG A 177 -5.88 -17.61 -8.13
N GLY A 178 -5.13 -16.70 -8.75
CA GLY A 178 -5.51 -16.06 -10.02
C GLY A 178 -6.58 -14.98 -9.88
N GLY A 179 -7.10 -14.73 -8.67
CA GLY A 179 -8.04 -13.65 -8.40
C GLY A 179 -7.41 -12.27 -8.48
N LYS A 180 -8.23 -11.26 -8.82
CA LYS A 180 -7.80 -9.86 -8.80
C LYS A 180 -7.92 -9.29 -7.38
N THR A 181 -6.80 -8.87 -6.82
CA THR A 181 -6.76 -8.20 -5.50
C THR A 181 -6.74 -6.68 -5.64
N SER A 182 -5.97 -6.15 -6.60
CA SER A 182 -5.84 -4.70 -6.84
C SER A 182 -7.20 -4.03 -7.07
N GLY A 183 -7.43 -2.93 -6.34
CA GLY A 183 -8.68 -2.17 -6.32
C GLY A 183 -9.86 -2.90 -5.67
N GLY A 184 -9.63 -4.12 -5.15
CA GLY A 184 -10.63 -4.88 -4.41
C GLY A 184 -10.68 -4.44 -2.95
N PHE A 185 -11.87 -4.44 -2.36
CA PHE A 185 -12.07 -4.06 -0.96
C PHE A 185 -13.18 -4.89 -0.31
N PHE A 186 -13.19 -4.95 1.01
CA PHE A 186 -14.36 -5.39 1.78
C PHE A 186 -14.94 -4.20 2.55
N SER A 187 -16.25 -4.14 2.70
CA SER A 187 -16.93 -2.99 3.31
C SER A 187 -17.70 -3.42 4.54
N ILE A 188 -17.38 -2.80 5.68
CA ILE A 188 -18.18 -2.86 6.90
C ILE A 188 -19.02 -1.57 6.96
N PRO A 189 -20.36 -1.64 6.85
CA PRO A 189 -21.21 -0.45 6.91
C PRO A 189 -21.19 0.20 8.29
N ALA A 190 -21.46 1.50 8.38
CA ALA A 190 -21.57 2.19 9.67
C ALA A 190 -22.72 1.62 10.51
N LYS A 191 -22.58 1.61 11.85
CA LYS A 191 -23.59 1.04 12.78
C LYS A 191 -24.95 1.72 12.65
N ASN A 192 -24.95 3.02 12.37
CA ASN A 192 -26.18 3.81 12.19
C ASN A 192 -26.80 3.67 10.79
N GLY A 193 -26.22 2.85 9.90
CA GLY A 193 -26.68 2.65 8.52
C GLY A 193 -26.48 3.85 7.59
N THR A 194 -25.99 4.99 8.10
CA THR A 194 -25.79 6.20 7.30
C THR A 194 -24.56 6.09 6.42
N LYS A 195 -24.58 6.83 5.31
CA LYS A 195 -23.40 7.08 4.47
C LYS A 195 -22.73 8.41 4.82
N ASP A 196 -23.10 8.98 5.95
CA ASP A 196 -22.56 10.24 6.46
C ASP A 196 -21.47 9.94 7.49
N GLY A 197 -20.66 10.96 7.79
CA GLY A 197 -19.54 10.83 8.74
C GLY A 197 -18.32 10.08 8.19
N PRO A 198 -17.31 9.84 9.05
CA PRO A 198 -16.00 9.38 8.63
C PRO A 198 -16.01 7.99 7.99
N LEU A 199 -15.12 7.80 7.02
CA LEU A 199 -14.83 6.53 6.39
C LEU A 199 -13.40 6.12 6.74
N LEU A 200 -13.26 5.00 7.43
CA LEU A 200 -11.96 4.46 7.80
C LEU A 200 -11.51 3.45 6.75
N ILE A 201 -10.21 3.40 6.47
CA ILE A 201 -9.60 2.43 5.55
C ILE A 201 -8.47 1.73 6.29
N ALA A 202 -8.50 0.40 6.34
CA ALA A 202 -7.51 -0.43 7.04
C ALA A 202 -7.04 -1.59 6.17
N GLU A 203 -5.92 -2.21 6.51
CA GLU A 203 -5.40 -3.36 5.75
C GLU A 203 -6.15 -4.67 6.06
N GLY A 204 -6.29 -5.03 7.34
CA GLY A 204 -6.81 -6.33 7.76
C GLY A 204 -8.27 -6.31 8.22
N TYR A 205 -8.95 -7.45 8.13
CA TYR A 205 -10.32 -7.61 8.66
C TYR A 205 -10.40 -7.33 10.17
N ALA A 206 -9.55 -7.96 10.99
CA ALA A 206 -9.59 -7.77 12.44
C ALA A 206 -9.33 -6.32 12.87
N THR A 207 -8.36 -5.66 12.23
CA THR A 207 -8.07 -4.23 12.37
C THR A 207 -9.33 -3.40 12.04
N GLY A 208 -9.92 -3.65 10.86
CA GLY A 208 -11.12 -2.94 10.41
C GLY A 208 -12.34 -3.18 11.29
N ALA A 209 -12.55 -4.41 11.76
CA ALA A 209 -13.64 -4.74 12.68
C ALA A 209 -13.45 -4.05 14.04
N SER A 210 -12.22 -3.98 14.57
CA SER A 210 -11.93 -3.29 15.84
C SER A 210 -12.18 -1.79 15.74
N LEU A 211 -11.77 -1.16 14.62
CA LEU A 211 -12.08 0.24 14.31
C LEU A 211 -13.60 0.49 14.23
N HIS A 212 -14.32 -0.41 13.55
CA HIS A 212 -15.77 -0.34 13.44
C HIS A 212 -16.48 -0.50 14.80
N LEU A 213 -16.04 -1.46 15.63
CA LEU A 213 -16.59 -1.66 16.96
C LEU A 213 -16.41 -0.42 17.84
N ALA A 214 -15.20 0.15 17.82
CA ALA A 214 -14.82 1.29 18.64
C ALA A 214 -15.57 2.57 18.27
N THR A 215 -15.72 2.84 16.96
CA THR A 215 -16.20 4.14 16.47
C THR A 215 -17.63 4.11 15.92
N GLY A 216 -18.11 2.94 15.49
CA GLY A 216 -19.34 2.80 14.72
C GLY A 216 -19.27 3.30 13.28
N HIS A 217 -18.11 3.78 12.81
CA HIS A 217 -17.92 4.31 11.47
C HIS A 217 -17.88 3.20 10.41
N ALA A 218 -18.11 3.59 9.15
CA ALA A 218 -17.92 2.68 8.03
C ALA A 218 -16.42 2.41 7.83
N VAL A 219 -16.09 1.18 7.44
CA VAL A 219 -14.70 0.76 7.23
C VAL A 219 -14.54 0.03 5.90
N LEU A 220 -13.53 0.41 5.13
CA LEU A 220 -13.06 -0.36 3.97
C LEU A 220 -11.79 -1.12 4.33
N ILE A 221 -11.74 -2.39 3.97
CA ILE A 221 -10.59 -3.26 4.17
C ILE A 221 -9.88 -3.42 2.81
N ALA A 222 -8.63 -2.97 2.75
CA ALA A 222 -7.80 -2.97 1.55
C ALA A 222 -6.95 -4.24 1.38
N PHE A 223 -6.91 -5.11 2.38
CA PHE A 223 -6.23 -6.40 2.42
C PHE A 223 -4.70 -6.40 2.45
N ASN A 224 -4.04 -5.32 2.01
CA ASN A 224 -2.60 -5.12 2.11
C ASN A 224 -2.22 -3.65 1.85
N ALA A 225 -1.03 -3.25 2.32
CA ALA A 225 -0.45 -1.92 2.15
C ALA A 225 -0.43 -1.43 0.69
N GLY A 226 -0.02 -2.30 -0.25
CA GLY A 226 0.07 -1.98 -1.68
C GLY A 226 -1.27 -1.69 -2.37
N ASN A 227 -2.40 -1.94 -1.69
CA ASN A 227 -3.74 -1.68 -2.21
C ASN A 227 -4.44 -0.50 -1.51
N LEU A 228 -3.83 0.09 -0.46
CA LEU A 228 -4.44 1.19 0.30
C LEU A 228 -4.77 2.39 -0.58
N GLU A 229 -3.83 2.84 -1.42
CA GLU A 229 -4.05 4.00 -2.29
C GLU A 229 -5.17 3.75 -3.31
N ALA A 230 -5.20 2.56 -3.92
CA ALA A 230 -6.24 2.20 -4.89
C ALA A 230 -7.63 2.23 -4.26
N VAL A 231 -7.76 1.72 -3.02
CA VAL A 231 -9.02 1.75 -2.26
C VAL A 231 -9.36 3.16 -1.79
N ALA A 232 -8.37 3.95 -1.37
CA ALA A 232 -8.57 5.34 -0.96
C ALA A 232 -9.07 6.21 -2.12
N ARG A 233 -8.45 6.09 -3.31
CA ARG A 233 -8.87 6.83 -4.51
C ARG A 233 -10.28 6.44 -4.93
N LEU A 234 -10.61 5.15 -4.87
CA LEU A 234 -11.97 4.66 -5.10
C LEU A 234 -12.96 5.27 -4.10
N ALA A 235 -12.60 5.30 -2.82
CA ALA A 235 -13.42 5.87 -1.77
C ALA A 235 -13.67 7.37 -1.99
N ARG A 236 -12.63 8.14 -2.29
CA ARG A 236 -12.76 9.59 -2.59
C ARG A 236 -13.60 9.86 -3.83
N ALA A 237 -13.41 9.09 -4.90
CA ALA A 237 -14.22 9.22 -6.11
C ALA A 237 -15.71 8.95 -5.85
N ARG A 238 -16.02 8.01 -4.94
CA ARG A 238 -17.39 7.64 -4.59
C ARG A 238 -18.01 8.56 -3.53
N TYR A 239 -17.18 9.12 -2.65
CA TYR A 239 -17.58 9.95 -1.53
C TYR A 239 -16.71 11.22 -1.48
N PRO A 240 -16.95 12.19 -2.40
CA PRO A 240 -16.09 13.35 -2.56
C PRO A 240 -15.90 14.16 -1.27
N ASP A 241 -16.96 14.29 -0.46
CA ASP A 241 -16.97 15.18 0.71
C ASP A 241 -16.80 14.45 2.04
N ARG A 242 -16.68 13.10 2.05
CA ARG A 242 -16.52 12.37 3.31
C ARG A 242 -15.12 12.56 3.88
N GLU A 243 -15.03 12.67 5.20
CA GLU A 243 -13.75 12.57 5.90
C GLU A 243 -13.22 11.14 5.73
N ILE A 244 -12.04 10.98 5.13
CA ILE A 244 -11.39 9.69 4.90
C ILE A 244 -10.19 9.58 5.83
N LEU A 245 -10.09 8.48 6.57
CA LEU A 245 -8.95 8.19 7.44
C LEU A 245 -8.29 6.88 7.00
N LEU A 246 -6.98 6.94 6.76
CA LEU A 246 -6.14 5.78 6.55
C LEU A 246 -5.63 5.33 7.92
N CYS A 247 -6.00 4.14 8.35
CA CYS A 247 -5.62 3.57 9.64
C CYS A 247 -4.42 2.65 9.44
N ALA A 248 -3.26 3.08 9.90
CA ALA A 248 -2.00 2.36 9.77
C ALA A 248 -1.60 1.69 11.08
N ASP A 249 -1.10 0.47 10.98
CA ASP A 249 -0.52 -0.24 12.11
C ASP A 249 0.92 0.24 12.37
N THR A 250 1.37 0.18 13.61
CA THR A 250 2.78 0.44 13.95
C THR A 250 3.53 -0.88 13.86
N ASP A 251 4.09 -1.16 12.69
CA ASP A 251 5.09 -2.19 12.49
C ASP A 251 6.49 -1.55 12.61
N CYS A 252 7.32 -2.09 13.49
CA CYS A 252 8.71 -1.64 13.69
C CYS A 252 9.70 -2.78 13.42
N GLU A 253 9.24 -3.95 12.97
CA GLU A 253 10.06 -5.15 12.84
C GLU A 253 10.67 -5.30 11.44
N THR A 254 10.18 -4.54 10.46
CA THR A 254 10.79 -4.54 9.12
C THR A 254 11.97 -3.59 9.04
N VAL A 255 13.01 -4.00 8.30
CA VAL A 255 14.21 -3.20 8.04
C VAL A 255 14.38 -3.01 6.53
N LYS A 256 14.90 -1.85 6.13
CA LYS A 256 15.36 -1.61 4.77
C LYS A 256 16.63 -2.44 4.49
N PRO A 257 17.05 -2.61 3.22
CA PRO A 257 18.30 -3.28 2.87
C PRO A 257 19.55 -2.69 3.54
N ASP A 258 19.50 -1.41 3.93
CA ASP A 258 20.56 -0.70 4.67
C ASP A 258 20.53 -0.94 6.20
N GLY A 259 19.58 -1.74 6.69
CA GLY A 259 19.42 -2.07 8.10
C GLY A 259 18.61 -1.05 8.91
N SER A 260 18.13 0.05 8.32
CA SER A 260 17.30 1.02 9.03
C SER A 260 15.87 0.50 9.27
N PRO A 261 15.24 0.81 10.42
CA PRO A 261 13.84 0.47 10.67
C PRO A 261 12.91 1.07 9.61
N TRP A 262 11.96 0.27 9.15
CA TRP A 262 11.00 0.62 8.12
C TRP A 262 9.60 0.23 8.56
N ASN A 263 8.60 1.01 8.17
CA ASN A 263 7.20 0.64 8.31
C ASN A 263 6.51 0.86 6.95
N PRO A 264 6.46 -0.16 6.08
CA PRO A 264 5.82 -0.10 4.79
C PRO A 264 4.33 0.28 4.88
N GLY A 265 3.63 -0.23 5.90
CA GLY A 265 2.21 0.05 6.11
C GLY A 265 1.94 1.52 6.41
N ARG A 266 2.76 2.13 7.28
CA ARG A 266 2.72 3.58 7.57
C ARG A 266 3.03 4.42 6.33
N GLU A 267 4.07 4.09 5.58
CA GLU A 267 4.43 4.84 4.36
C GLU A 267 3.31 4.75 3.31
N ALA A 268 2.77 3.55 3.08
CA ALA A 268 1.67 3.34 2.14
C ALA A 268 0.39 4.06 2.58
N ALA A 269 0.02 4.00 3.86
CA ALA A 269 -1.14 4.68 4.41
C ALA A 269 -0.98 6.22 4.36
N SER A 270 0.22 6.73 4.65
CA SER A 270 0.53 8.15 4.58
C SER A 270 0.44 8.66 3.13
N SER A 271 1.04 7.94 2.18
CA SER A 271 0.95 8.25 0.75
C SER A 271 -0.50 8.21 0.27
N ALA A 272 -1.26 7.18 0.64
CA ALA A 272 -2.67 7.04 0.29
C ALA A 272 -3.53 8.17 0.86
N ALA A 273 -3.28 8.60 2.10
CA ALA A 273 -3.99 9.72 2.72
C ALA A 273 -3.70 11.02 1.96
N GLN A 274 -2.43 11.33 1.69
CA GLN A 274 -2.03 12.51 0.93
C GLN A 274 -2.65 12.53 -0.48
N ALA A 275 -2.63 11.38 -1.17
CA ALA A 275 -3.17 11.21 -2.52
C ALA A 275 -4.67 11.53 -2.66
N VAL A 276 -5.42 11.54 -1.56
CA VAL A 276 -6.89 11.75 -1.56
C VAL A 276 -7.35 12.86 -0.63
N GLY A 277 -6.43 13.65 -0.07
CA GLY A 277 -6.76 14.63 0.98
C GLY A 277 -7.47 13.99 2.18
N GLY A 278 -7.00 12.81 2.59
CA GLY A 278 -7.44 12.11 3.79
C GLY A 278 -6.52 12.38 4.98
N LYS A 279 -6.88 11.86 6.15
CA LYS A 279 -6.09 11.91 7.38
C LYS A 279 -5.43 10.57 7.68
N LEU A 280 -4.36 10.58 8.44
CA LEU A 280 -3.66 9.37 8.89
C LEU A 280 -3.95 9.12 10.36
N ALA A 281 -4.42 7.91 10.69
CA ALA A 281 -4.51 7.42 12.05
C ALA A 281 -3.48 6.32 12.26
N LEU A 282 -2.38 6.63 12.96
CA LEU A 282 -1.34 5.67 13.28
C LEU A 282 -1.64 5.02 14.64
N CYS A 283 -1.70 3.69 14.69
CA CYS A 283 -1.86 2.96 15.94
C CYS A 283 -0.64 3.21 16.85
N PRO A 284 -0.81 3.62 18.11
CA PRO A 284 0.32 3.77 19.03
C PRO A 284 0.98 2.41 19.32
N ALA A 285 2.30 2.43 19.52
CA ALA A 285 3.02 1.29 20.09
C ALA A 285 2.54 1.01 21.52
N HIS A 286 2.52 -0.25 21.92
CA HIS A 286 2.18 -0.67 23.28
C HIS A 286 3.41 -1.31 23.94
N ASP A 287 3.82 -0.76 25.09
CA ASP A 287 4.99 -1.23 25.86
C ASP A 287 6.26 -1.41 25.01
N GLY A 288 6.48 -0.46 24.08
CA GLY A 288 7.63 -0.47 23.17
C GLY A 288 7.55 -1.49 22.03
N ARG A 289 6.42 -2.19 21.87
CA ARG A 289 6.21 -3.19 20.82
C ARG A 289 5.36 -2.63 19.68
N ALA A 290 5.61 -3.16 18.49
CA ALA A 290 4.74 -3.01 17.33
C ALA A 290 3.31 -3.46 17.70
N THR A 291 2.30 -2.74 17.21
CA THR A 291 0.90 -2.96 17.60
C THR A 291 -0.02 -2.57 16.45
N ASP A 292 -0.98 -3.45 16.13
CA ASP A 292 -2.09 -3.16 15.23
C ASP A 292 -3.33 -2.67 16.02
N PHE A 293 -4.31 -2.06 15.35
CA PHE A 293 -5.51 -1.58 16.06
C PHE A 293 -6.33 -2.69 16.74
N ASN A 294 -6.21 -3.94 16.30
CA ASN A 294 -6.87 -5.07 16.97
C ASN A 294 -6.12 -5.49 18.24
N ASP A 295 -4.79 -5.47 18.22
CA ASP A 295 -3.97 -5.68 19.41
C ASP A 295 -4.18 -4.54 20.41
N LEU A 296 -4.30 -3.28 19.96
CA LEU A 296 -4.68 -2.16 20.83
C LEU A 296 -6.06 -2.36 21.48
N HIS A 297 -7.03 -2.85 20.71
CA HIS A 297 -8.36 -3.21 21.23
C HIS A 297 -8.23 -4.27 22.34
N ARG A 298 -7.49 -5.36 22.10
CA ARG A 298 -7.38 -6.50 23.02
C ARG A 298 -6.52 -6.23 24.24
N LEU A 299 -5.42 -5.49 24.08
CA LEU A 299 -4.45 -5.20 25.14
C LEU A 299 -4.85 -3.98 25.98
N ARG A 300 -5.67 -3.07 25.44
CA ARG A 300 -6.16 -1.89 26.16
C ARG A 300 -7.69 -1.88 26.22
N SER A 301 -8.34 -1.41 25.15
CA SER A 301 -9.80 -1.31 25.05
C SER A 301 -10.24 -0.74 23.69
N LEU A 302 -11.53 -0.86 23.39
CA LEU A 302 -12.17 -0.13 22.28
C LEU A 302 -12.11 1.39 22.49
N GLU A 303 -12.12 1.88 23.73
CA GLU A 303 -11.98 3.30 24.08
C GLU A 303 -10.61 3.84 23.65
N ALA A 304 -9.53 3.07 23.83
CA ALA A 304 -8.20 3.45 23.39
C ALA A 304 -8.14 3.61 21.86
N VAL A 305 -8.74 2.66 21.12
CA VAL A 305 -8.88 2.76 19.66
C VAL A 305 -9.68 4.00 19.26
N ARG A 306 -10.83 4.24 19.92
CA ARG A 306 -11.68 5.42 19.68
C ARG A 306 -10.92 6.73 19.90
N ALA A 307 -10.09 6.80 20.95
CA ALA A 307 -9.29 7.98 21.26
C ALA A 307 -8.26 8.29 20.17
N VAL A 308 -7.60 7.27 19.62
CA VAL A 308 -6.65 7.44 18.50
C VAL A 308 -7.37 8.01 17.27
N ILE A 309 -8.53 7.45 16.91
CA ILE A 309 -9.32 7.96 15.78
C ILE A 309 -9.82 9.38 16.05
N ALA A 310 -10.34 9.67 17.24
CA ALA A 310 -10.79 11.01 17.59
C ALA A 310 -9.64 12.05 17.53
N SER A 311 -8.43 11.67 17.93
CA SER A 311 -7.24 12.51 17.83
C SER A 311 -6.84 12.76 16.37
N ALA A 312 -6.76 11.70 15.55
CA ALA A 312 -6.44 11.80 14.13
C ALA A 312 -7.44 12.68 13.37
N ARG A 313 -8.73 12.64 13.74
CA ARG A 313 -9.77 13.50 13.15
C ARG A 313 -9.61 14.98 13.53
N LYS A 314 -9.06 15.28 14.70
CA LYS A 314 -8.79 16.66 15.16
C LYS A 314 -7.49 17.24 14.61
N GLN A 315 -6.64 16.42 13.99
CA GLN A 315 -5.52 16.95 13.23
C GLN A 315 -6.11 17.70 12.03
N ASP A 316 -6.21 19.02 12.17
CA ASP A 316 -6.63 19.87 11.06
C ASP A 316 -5.63 19.72 9.93
N THR A 317 -6.16 19.40 8.76
CA THR A 317 -5.45 19.38 7.48
C THR A 317 -5.11 20.79 6.99
N ASP A 318 -5.49 21.83 7.73
CA ASP A 318 -5.49 23.22 7.28
C ASP A 318 -4.16 23.96 7.52
N CYS A 319 -3.15 23.29 8.08
CA CYS A 319 -1.78 23.82 8.09
C CYS A 319 -0.77 22.69 7.83
N PRO A 320 -0.72 22.16 6.59
CA PRO A 320 0.38 21.28 6.21
C PRO A 320 1.69 22.07 6.34
N MET A 321 2.73 21.40 6.83
CA MET A 321 4.07 21.98 6.79
C MET A 321 4.37 22.41 5.34
N PRO A 322 4.81 23.67 5.11
CA PRO A 322 5.14 24.13 3.77
C PRO A 322 6.14 23.19 3.10
N GLU A 323 6.06 23.06 1.77
CA GLU A 323 6.95 22.18 1.02
C GLU A 323 8.43 22.51 1.30
N GLY A 324 9.21 21.47 1.61
CA GLY A 324 10.60 21.62 2.03
C GLY A 324 10.79 21.97 3.50
N PHE A 325 9.75 22.09 4.33
CA PHE A 325 9.90 22.32 5.78
C PHE A 325 9.49 21.09 6.59
N PHE A 326 10.22 20.81 7.66
CA PHE A 326 9.91 19.71 8.58
C PHE A 326 10.28 20.05 10.02
N LEU A 327 9.58 19.43 10.97
CA LEU A 327 9.77 19.64 12.40
C LEU A 327 10.33 18.37 13.06
N VAL A 328 11.40 18.52 13.82
CA VAL A 328 11.92 17.50 14.74
C VAL A 328 11.49 17.89 16.15
N PRO A 329 10.54 17.19 16.78
CA PRO A 329 9.90 17.66 18.03
C PRO A 329 10.81 17.53 19.25
N ASP A 330 11.64 16.47 19.31
CA ASP A 330 12.41 16.10 20.51
C ASP A 330 13.82 15.58 20.16
N GLY A 331 14.69 15.52 21.17
CA GLY A 331 16.05 14.98 21.07
C GLY A 331 17.12 16.02 20.73
N LYS A 332 18.37 15.57 20.52
CA LYS A 332 19.52 16.47 20.27
C LYS A 332 19.39 17.32 18.99
N ARG A 333 18.51 16.91 18.07
CA ARG A 333 18.20 17.61 16.81
C ARG A 333 16.83 18.28 16.85
N ALA A 334 16.25 18.51 18.01
CA ALA A 334 14.96 19.19 18.11
C ALA A 334 15.03 20.57 17.43
N GLY A 335 14.17 20.81 16.45
CA GLY A 335 14.15 22.04 15.67
C GLY A 335 13.19 22.04 14.50
N LEU A 336 12.92 23.24 13.99
CA LEU A 336 12.31 23.47 12.69
C LEU A 336 13.41 23.54 11.63
N TYR A 337 13.22 22.82 10.52
CA TYR A 337 14.19 22.68 9.45
C TYR A 337 13.58 23.00 8.09
N LYS A 338 14.43 23.45 7.16
CA LYS A 338 14.14 23.55 5.73
C LYS A 338 15.12 22.69 4.95
N LEU A 339 14.62 21.90 4.02
CA LEU A 339 15.35 21.11 3.07
C LEU A 339 15.63 21.96 1.83
N GLU A 340 16.90 22.26 1.57
CA GLU A 340 17.33 22.99 0.38
C GLU A 340 18.03 22.03 -0.58
N THR A 341 17.62 22.04 -1.84
CA THR A 341 18.29 21.25 -2.89
C THR A 341 19.35 22.14 -3.54
N LYS A 342 20.62 21.74 -3.43
CA LYS A 342 21.73 22.41 -4.10
C LYS A 342 21.66 22.17 -5.62
N PRO A 343 22.34 22.99 -6.44
CA PRO A 343 22.32 22.86 -7.91
C PRO A 343 22.86 21.52 -8.45
N ASP A 344 23.63 20.79 -7.65
CA ASP A 344 24.16 19.45 -7.93
C ASP A 344 23.19 18.31 -7.58
N GLY A 345 21.99 18.65 -7.06
CA GLY A 345 20.98 17.69 -6.61
C GLY A 345 21.17 17.20 -5.17
N GLU A 346 22.20 17.66 -4.45
CA GLU A 346 22.41 17.29 -3.05
C GLU A 346 21.43 18.03 -2.14
N MET A 347 20.75 17.29 -1.25
CA MET A 347 19.80 17.85 -0.30
C MET A 347 20.52 18.25 1.00
N ASN A 348 20.30 19.48 1.46
CA ASN A 348 20.86 20.00 2.71
C ASN A 348 19.75 20.39 3.69
N GLU A 349 19.88 19.98 4.94
CA GLU A 349 18.96 20.37 6.02
C GLU A 349 19.47 21.64 6.71
N VAL A 350 18.75 22.73 6.55
CA VAL A 350 19.04 24.01 7.21
C VAL A 350 18.15 24.14 8.44
N ARG A 351 18.76 24.19 9.63
CA ARG A 351 18.03 24.44 10.89
C ARG A 351 17.62 25.90 10.96
N ILE A 352 16.31 26.16 11.03
CA ILE A 352 15.74 27.50 11.13
C ILE A 352 15.64 27.94 12.58
N GLY A 353 15.26 27.03 13.47
CA GLY A 353 15.02 27.38 14.86
C GLY A 353 14.70 26.20 15.76
N PRO A 354 14.40 26.45 17.04
CA PRO A 354 13.87 25.44 17.95
C PRO A 354 12.49 24.95 17.50
N PRO A 355 11.99 23.82 18.02
CA PRO A 355 10.65 23.36 17.72
C PRO A 355 9.61 24.40 18.13
N LEU A 356 8.74 24.78 17.20
CA LEU A 356 7.61 25.65 17.45
C LEU A 356 6.38 24.80 17.76
N SER A 357 5.61 25.21 18.75
CA SER A 357 4.33 24.61 19.09
C SER A 357 3.22 25.65 19.07
N VAL A 358 2.07 25.32 18.48
CA VAL A 358 0.87 26.17 18.53
C VAL A 358 0.09 25.78 19.78
N ARG A 359 -0.03 26.71 20.73
CA ARG A 359 -0.73 26.48 22.01
C ARG A 359 -2.24 26.72 21.93
N GLY A 360 -2.68 27.51 20.96
CA GLY A 360 -4.08 27.82 20.72
C GLY A 360 -4.24 29.08 19.87
N MET A 361 -5.49 29.50 19.67
CA MET A 361 -5.81 30.78 19.04
C MET A 361 -5.71 31.92 20.06
N THR A 362 -5.24 33.08 19.62
CA THR A 362 -5.17 34.31 20.41
C THR A 362 -5.92 35.43 19.67
N ARG A 363 -6.19 36.55 20.34
CA ARG A 363 -6.77 37.75 19.73
C ARG A 363 -5.81 38.93 19.90
N ASP A 364 -5.90 39.89 19.00
CA ASP A 364 -5.20 41.17 19.15
C ASP A 364 -5.64 41.93 20.42
N SER A 365 -4.94 43.02 20.75
CA SER A 365 -5.24 43.83 21.94
C SER A 365 -6.62 44.50 21.92
N GLU A 366 -7.26 44.60 20.75
CA GLU A 366 -8.58 45.20 20.56
C GLU A 366 -9.69 44.12 20.53
N GLY A 367 -9.32 42.84 20.48
CA GLY A 367 -10.22 41.71 20.36
C GLY A 367 -10.79 41.50 18.95
N ASN A 368 -10.25 42.13 17.92
CA ASN A 368 -10.88 42.20 16.59
C ASN A 368 -10.40 41.09 15.64
N GLU A 369 -9.10 40.81 15.63
CA GLU A 369 -8.49 39.81 14.75
C GLU A 369 -8.01 38.57 15.51
N TRP A 370 -8.02 37.43 14.81
CA TRP A 370 -7.53 36.15 15.34
C TRP A 370 -6.07 35.93 14.95
N GLY A 371 -5.28 35.42 15.89
CA GLY A 371 -3.90 35.00 15.70
C GLY A 371 -3.61 33.61 16.28
N LEU A 372 -2.37 33.15 16.17
CA LEU A 372 -1.87 31.93 16.81
C LEU A 372 -0.94 32.27 17.97
N MET A 373 -1.14 31.62 19.12
CA MET A 373 -0.17 31.66 20.20
C MET A 373 0.90 30.60 19.94
N LEU A 374 2.08 31.04 19.51
CA LEU A 374 3.26 30.19 19.35
C LEU A 374 4.02 30.06 20.67
N GLU A 375 4.57 28.89 20.96
CA GLU A 375 5.49 28.65 22.07
C GLU A 375 6.72 27.87 21.58
N TRP A 376 7.91 28.30 22.03
CA TRP A 376 9.18 27.59 21.82
C TRP A 376 10.12 27.75 23.00
N ALA A 377 11.13 26.88 23.09
CA ALA A 377 12.25 27.05 24.03
C ALA A 377 13.48 27.54 23.26
N ASP A 378 14.17 28.55 23.78
CA ASP A 378 15.47 28.98 23.22
C ASP A 378 16.59 27.96 23.54
N PRO A 379 17.81 28.12 22.98
CA PRO A 379 18.92 27.21 23.25
C PRO A 379 19.31 27.10 24.74
N ASP A 380 18.97 28.10 25.56
CA ASP A 380 19.20 28.10 27.00
C ASP A 380 18.05 27.42 27.79
N GLY A 381 17.04 26.89 27.07
CA GLY A 381 15.89 26.21 27.64
C GLY A 381 14.80 27.14 28.17
N LYS A 382 14.92 28.45 27.95
CA LYS A 382 13.91 29.42 28.38
C LYS A 382 12.74 29.39 27.41
N LYS A 383 11.52 29.27 27.95
CA LYS A 383 10.29 29.28 27.15
C LYS A 383 9.92 30.70 26.74
N HIS A 384 9.55 30.84 25.48
CA HIS A 384 9.05 32.06 24.87
C HIS A 384 7.68 31.79 24.28
N THR A 385 6.82 32.79 24.32
CA THR A 385 5.53 32.78 23.64
C THR A 385 5.41 34.00 22.76
N TRP A 386 4.75 33.84 21.61
CA TRP A 386 4.47 34.96 20.72
C TRP A 386 3.07 34.85 20.12
N PRO A 387 2.22 35.88 20.27
CA PRO A 387 0.97 35.97 19.55
C PRO A 387 1.26 36.40 18.10
N MET A 388 1.26 35.43 17.18
CA MET A 388 1.41 35.68 15.75
C MET A 388 0.05 36.11 15.17
N PRO A 389 -0.10 37.33 14.63
CA PRO A 389 -1.29 37.70 13.88
C PRO A 389 -1.40 36.86 12.60
N ILE A 390 -2.63 36.51 12.18
CA ILE A 390 -2.91 35.76 10.95
C ILE A 390 -3.49 36.69 9.89
#